data_AF-A0AAW1ARI5-F1
#
_entry.id   AF-A0AAW1ARI5-F1
#
_cell.length_a   1.000
_cell.length_b   1.000
_cell.length_c   1.000
_cell.angle_alpha   90.00
_cell.angle_beta   90.00
_cell.angle_gamma   90.00
#
_symmetry.space_group_name_H-M   'P 1'
#
loop_
_entity.id
_entity.type
_entity.pdbx_description
1 polymer ?
#
loop_
_entity_poly.entity_id
_entity_poly.type
_entity_poly.pdbx_seq_one_letter_code
_entity_poly.pdbx_strand_id
1 'polypeptide(L)'
;MTLVAPETDVPLPQLVFQETLLNVKSSWSPMKDSPRLPLTEFTSHSDYLLDTSLEPPLCGQTVCDNVEVIASYNQIPTFRHQKVVRYRVVNIYDDHHRNPTISQQQIEFQHQQLNDAFGPYNISWEMEVLEVNNSSLRNRLILANCEISKIGDDSCDPECNHTLTGYDGGDCRHVRQLYFNKKKQNGVCDMDCNSDKYNFDGGDCCNPDITDVTKTCFDPDSPNRAYLDVKELKNRLNLNGSTHLNIFFANSSEEELAGMATFPWDKEALVHLGGIVLNPSFYGIAGHTHTMIHEVGHSLGLYHVFKGVSEIFSCSDPCMETEPSFETGDLCPDTNPTPTHKVCGDPPASSNMCGFHNFQNTPFNNFMSYADDDCTNSFTPNQVARMHCYLDLVYQSWQPVKKPAPIAIMPQIVDRTKTSVTLEWFPPIDQHFFER
;
A
#
# COMPACT_ATOMS: atom_id res chain seq x y z
N MET A 1 6.78 4.86 -51.10
CA MET A 1 7.26 4.12 -49.92
C MET A 1 7.47 5.17 -48.85
N THR A 2 6.67 5.30 -47.81
CA THR A 2 5.92 4.30 -47.04
C THR A 2 4.64 4.98 -46.55
N LEU A 3 3.48 4.37 -46.81
CA LEU A 3 2.17 4.88 -46.38
C LEU A 3 1.89 4.37 -44.96
N VAL A 4 1.57 5.31 -44.08
CA VAL A 4 1.07 5.09 -42.72
C VAL A 4 -0.28 4.36 -42.81
N ALA A 5 -0.39 3.23 -42.12
CA ALA A 5 -1.65 2.52 -41.96
C ALA A 5 -2.54 3.25 -40.94
N PRO A 6 -3.86 3.37 -41.17
CA PRO A 6 -4.76 3.94 -40.17
C PRO A 6 -4.98 2.93 -39.04
N GLU A 7 -5.06 3.46 -37.81
CA GLU A 7 -5.44 2.75 -36.60
C GLU A 7 -6.71 1.90 -36.84
N THR A 8 -6.61 0.62 -36.55
CA THR A 8 -7.75 -0.29 -36.55
C THR A 8 -8.65 0.06 -35.38
N ASP A 9 -9.79 0.67 -35.69
CA ASP A 9 -10.93 0.90 -34.82
C ASP A 9 -11.31 -0.42 -34.13
N VAL A 10 -11.05 -0.52 -32.81
CA VAL A 10 -11.38 -1.71 -32.03
C VAL A 10 -12.90 -1.72 -31.83
N PRO A 11 -13.63 -2.75 -32.30
CA PRO A 11 -15.08 -2.74 -32.25
C PRO A 11 -15.59 -2.65 -30.80
N LEU A 12 -16.68 -1.89 -30.62
CA LEU A 12 -17.46 -1.80 -29.38
C LEU A 12 -17.75 -3.20 -28.81
N PRO A 13 -17.79 -3.37 -27.46
CA PRO A 13 -18.10 -4.67 -26.88
C PRO A 13 -19.48 -5.12 -27.35
N GLN A 14 -19.50 -6.20 -28.14
CA GLN A 14 -20.70 -7.00 -28.31
C GLN A 14 -20.91 -7.76 -26.99
N LEU A 15 -22.12 -7.70 -26.48
CA LEU A 15 -22.58 -8.56 -25.40
C LEU A 15 -22.57 -9.99 -25.94
N VAL A 16 -21.48 -10.72 -25.73
CA VAL A 16 -21.35 -12.12 -26.14
C VAL A 16 -21.86 -12.99 -25.00
N PHE A 17 -23.09 -13.48 -25.14
CA PHE A 17 -23.61 -14.54 -24.28
C PHE A 17 -22.75 -15.79 -24.44
N GLN A 18 -22.07 -16.18 -23.36
CA GLN A 18 -21.28 -17.41 -23.28
C GLN A 18 -22.00 -18.48 -22.43
N GLU A 19 -23.32 -18.57 -22.54
CA GLU A 19 -24.02 -19.83 -22.26
C GLU A 19 -24.10 -20.66 -23.54
N THR A 20 -24.10 -21.99 -23.40
CA THR A 20 -24.43 -22.92 -24.49
C THR A 20 -25.90 -22.84 -24.83
N LEU A 21 -26.27 -21.72 -25.46
CA LEU A 21 -27.51 -21.43 -26.16
C LEU A 21 -27.69 -22.30 -27.43
N LEU A 22 -27.17 -23.54 -27.42
CA LEU A 22 -27.22 -24.48 -28.54
C LEU A 22 -28.66 -24.75 -28.99
N ASN A 23 -29.63 -24.67 -28.07
CA ASN A 23 -31.06 -24.76 -28.40
C ASN A 23 -31.73 -23.42 -28.75
N VAL A 24 -31.06 -22.29 -28.57
CA VAL A 24 -31.61 -20.93 -28.79
C VAL A 24 -31.16 -20.36 -30.15
N LYS A 25 -30.05 -20.88 -30.72
CA LYS A 25 -29.60 -20.56 -32.09
C LYS A 25 -30.64 -20.85 -33.19
N SER A 26 -31.62 -21.70 -32.94
CA SER A 26 -32.69 -22.00 -33.90
C SER A 26 -33.85 -20.99 -33.86
N SER A 27 -33.93 -20.13 -32.84
CA SER A 27 -35.14 -19.32 -32.57
C SER A 27 -34.91 -17.81 -32.54
N TRP A 28 -33.65 -17.34 -32.56
CA TRP A 28 -33.35 -15.92 -32.39
C TRP A 28 -32.26 -15.45 -33.35
N SER A 29 -32.54 -14.39 -34.11
CA SER A 29 -31.55 -13.66 -34.93
C SER A 29 -31.19 -12.33 -34.25
N PRO A 30 -29.92 -11.88 -34.32
CA PRO A 30 -29.55 -10.56 -33.82
C PRO A 30 -30.23 -9.48 -34.68
N MET A 31 -31.10 -8.69 -34.05
CA MET A 31 -31.87 -7.65 -34.72
C MET A 31 -31.01 -6.39 -34.88
N LYS A 32 -30.43 -6.20 -36.06
CA LYS A 32 -29.46 -5.12 -36.35
C LYS A 32 -30.11 -3.77 -36.68
N ASP A 33 -31.40 -3.75 -37.04
CA ASP A 33 -32.06 -2.57 -37.65
C ASP A 33 -33.43 -2.26 -37.02
N SER A 34 -33.49 -2.02 -35.70
CA SER A 34 -34.70 -1.48 -35.07
C SER A 34 -34.38 -0.26 -34.22
N PRO A 35 -34.81 0.96 -34.62
CA PRO A 35 -34.46 2.21 -33.95
C PRO A 35 -35.15 2.41 -32.58
N ARG A 36 -35.68 1.34 -31.96
CA ARG A 36 -36.45 1.39 -30.70
C ARG A 36 -36.01 0.37 -29.65
N LEU A 37 -34.89 -0.34 -29.85
CA LEU A 37 -34.35 -1.31 -28.89
C LEU A 37 -32.82 -1.19 -28.84
N PRO A 38 -32.15 -1.34 -27.68
CA PRO A 38 -32.70 -1.78 -26.39
C PRO A 38 -33.47 -0.65 -25.69
N LEU A 39 -34.66 -0.99 -25.18
CA LEU A 39 -35.41 -0.13 -24.28
C LEU A 39 -34.87 -0.38 -22.87
N THR A 40 -34.21 0.62 -22.30
CA THR A 40 -33.88 0.64 -20.88
C THR A 40 -35.15 1.07 -20.13
N GLU A 41 -35.85 0.12 -19.51
CA GLU A 41 -36.98 0.43 -18.63
C GLU A 41 -36.49 0.50 -17.18
N PHE A 42 -36.63 1.67 -16.56
CA PHE A 42 -36.46 1.82 -15.12
C PHE A 42 -37.73 1.33 -14.43
N THR A 43 -37.74 0.06 -14.05
CA THR A 43 -38.84 -0.52 -13.29
C THR A 43 -38.62 -0.32 -11.79
N SER A 44 -39.33 0.63 -11.17
CA SER A 44 -39.42 0.71 -9.70
C SER A 44 -40.43 -0.32 -9.18
N HIS A 45 -40.00 -1.57 -9.02
CA HIS A 45 -40.79 -2.57 -8.30
C HIS A 45 -40.46 -2.50 -6.80
N SER A 46 -41.44 -2.10 -5.98
CA SER A 46 -41.29 -1.99 -4.52
C SER A 46 -40.95 -3.32 -3.82
N ASP A 47 -41.19 -4.44 -4.49
CA ASP A 47 -41.13 -5.79 -3.89
C ASP A 47 -39.89 -6.59 -4.33
N TYR A 48 -39.08 -6.03 -5.25
CA TYR A 48 -37.79 -6.57 -5.68
C TYR A 48 -36.72 -5.50 -5.50
N LEU A 49 -36.47 -5.11 -4.26
CA LEU A 49 -35.20 -4.48 -3.91
C LEU A 49 -34.20 -5.62 -3.82
N LEU A 50 -33.29 -5.75 -4.80
CA LEU A 50 -32.02 -6.39 -4.48
C LEU A 50 -31.50 -5.69 -3.24
N ASP A 51 -30.99 -6.46 -2.29
CA ASP A 51 -30.04 -5.91 -1.35
C ASP A 51 -28.81 -5.51 -2.17
N THR A 52 -28.83 -4.29 -2.70
CA THR A 52 -27.77 -3.75 -3.55
C THR A 52 -26.54 -3.37 -2.72
N SER A 53 -26.56 -3.65 -1.40
CA SER A 53 -25.41 -3.43 -0.54
C SER A 53 -24.47 -4.64 -0.64
N LEU A 54 -23.36 -4.44 -1.36
CA LEU A 54 -22.24 -5.38 -1.30
C LEU A 54 -21.48 -5.13 -0.01
N GLU A 55 -21.99 -5.69 1.07
CA GLU A 55 -21.34 -5.57 2.38
C GLU A 55 -20.10 -6.47 2.44
N PRO A 56 -18.97 -5.95 2.97
CA PRO A 56 -17.84 -6.80 3.32
C PRO A 56 -18.23 -7.79 4.44
N PRO A 57 -17.52 -8.93 4.56
CA PRO A 57 -17.62 -9.76 5.75
C PRO A 57 -17.19 -8.97 7.00
N LEU A 58 -17.50 -9.48 8.19
CA LEU A 58 -17.21 -8.83 9.48
C LEU A 58 -15.77 -8.31 9.61
N CYS A 59 -14.81 -9.06 9.08
CA CYS A 59 -13.38 -8.74 9.14
C CYS A 59 -12.85 -8.01 7.90
N GLY A 60 -13.71 -7.80 6.90
CA GLY A 60 -13.42 -7.00 5.72
C GLY A 60 -13.63 -5.50 5.97
N GLN A 61 -13.03 -4.68 5.11
CA GLN A 61 -13.09 -3.22 5.16
C GLN A 61 -13.90 -2.65 3.99
N THR A 62 -13.80 -3.26 2.80
CA THR A 62 -14.38 -2.69 1.57
C THR A 62 -15.09 -3.74 0.72
N VAL A 63 -15.77 -3.28 -0.34
CA VAL A 63 -16.36 -4.17 -1.35
C VAL A 63 -15.36 -5.13 -2.00
N CYS A 64 -14.07 -4.82 -2.01
CA CYS A 64 -13.02 -5.74 -2.47
C CYS A 64 -12.73 -6.88 -1.47
N ASP A 65 -13.37 -6.89 -0.31
CA ASP A 65 -13.33 -8.00 0.64
C ASP A 65 -14.62 -8.84 0.57
N ASN A 66 -15.60 -8.41 -0.22
CA ASN A 66 -16.82 -9.17 -0.44
C ASN A 66 -16.52 -10.48 -1.20
N VAL A 67 -17.08 -11.58 -0.69
CA VAL A 67 -16.84 -12.95 -1.18
C VAL A 67 -17.24 -13.10 -2.66
N GLU A 68 -18.38 -12.55 -3.08
CA GLU A 68 -18.87 -12.68 -4.44
C GLU A 68 -18.03 -11.87 -5.43
N VAL A 69 -17.58 -10.68 -5.02
CA VAL A 69 -16.71 -9.82 -5.81
C VAL A 69 -15.38 -10.51 -6.07
N ILE A 70 -14.71 -11.01 -5.04
CA ILE A 70 -13.41 -11.68 -5.18
C ILE A 70 -13.53 -13.02 -5.89
N ALA A 71 -14.58 -13.80 -5.64
CA ALA A 71 -14.86 -15.01 -6.39
C ALA A 71 -15.00 -14.71 -7.89
N SER A 72 -15.62 -13.60 -8.26
CA SER A 72 -15.81 -13.21 -9.66
C SER A 72 -14.52 -12.77 -10.33
N TYR A 73 -13.65 -12.01 -9.65
CA TYR A 73 -12.29 -11.72 -10.14
C TYR A 73 -11.49 -13.01 -10.41
N ASN A 74 -11.70 -14.03 -9.58
CA ASN A 74 -11.08 -15.33 -9.80
C ASN A 74 -11.67 -16.11 -10.98
N GLN A 75 -12.99 -16.13 -11.12
CA GLN A 75 -13.70 -16.93 -12.13
C GLN A 75 -13.68 -16.30 -13.53
N ILE A 76 -13.59 -14.98 -13.63
CA ILE A 76 -13.75 -14.23 -14.88
C ILE A 76 -12.40 -13.60 -15.29
N PRO A 77 -11.66 -14.20 -16.25
CA PRO A 77 -10.31 -13.75 -16.61
C PRO A 77 -10.24 -12.29 -17.09
N THR A 78 -11.33 -11.77 -17.66
CA THR A 78 -11.38 -10.37 -18.14
C THR A 78 -11.31 -9.34 -17.02
N PHE A 79 -11.63 -9.71 -15.77
CA PHE A 79 -11.49 -8.78 -14.63
C PHE A 79 -10.04 -8.64 -14.19
N ARG A 80 -9.23 -9.69 -14.42
CA ARG A 80 -7.77 -9.71 -14.24
C ARG A 80 -7.01 -9.42 -15.53
N HIS A 81 -7.58 -8.57 -16.38
CA HIS A 81 -6.92 -8.09 -17.60
C HIS A 81 -5.67 -7.27 -17.27
N GLN A 82 -4.83 -7.03 -18.28
CA GLN A 82 -3.59 -6.29 -18.12
C GLN A 82 -3.80 -4.84 -17.68
N LYS A 83 -3.20 -4.52 -16.53
CA LYS A 83 -3.19 -3.19 -15.91
C LYS A 83 -1.78 -2.62 -15.92
N VAL A 84 -1.66 -1.35 -16.34
CA VAL A 84 -0.42 -0.58 -16.26
C VAL A 84 -0.64 0.47 -15.18
N VAL A 85 0.14 0.44 -14.12
CA VAL A 85 -0.05 1.26 -12.91
C VAL A 85 1.12 2.20 -12.75
N ARG A 86 0.83 3.49 -12.55
CA ARG A 86 1.85 4.52 -12.40
C ARG A 86 2.29 4.66 -10.95
N TYR A 87 3.59 4.70 -10.72
CA TYR A 87 4.18 5.03 -9.42
C TYR A 87 5.31 6.04 -9.59
N ARG A 88 5.60 6.77 -8.52
CA ARG A 88 6.59 7.83 -8.50
C ARG A 88 7.61 7.61 -7.40
N VAL A 89 8.89 7.58 -7.76
CA VAL A 89 10.00 7.54 -6.81
C VAL A 89 10.44 8.97 -6.51
N VAL A 90 10.43 9.36 -5.23
CA VAL A 90 10.87 10.70 -4.81
C VAL A 90 12.34 10.63 -4.41
N ASN A 91 13.21 11.17 -5.26
CA ASN A 91 14.66 11.20 -5.01
C ASN A 91 15.12 12.62 -4.66
N ILE A 92 15.59 12.82 -3.43
CA ILE A 92 16.02 14.13 -2.93
C ILE A 92 17.54 14.25 -3.14
N TYR A 93 17.96 15.35 -3.74
CA TYR A 93 19.36 15.72 -3.93
C TYR A 93 19.69 16.95 -3.09
N ASP A 94 20.97 17.24 -2.92
CA ASP A 94 21.39 18.58 -2.49
C ASP A 94 21.12 19.65 -3.57
N ASP A 95 21.22 20.93 -3.22
CA ASP A 95 20.91 22.05 -4.14
C ASP A 95 21.85 22.10 -5.36
N HIS A 96 22.98 21.40 -5.29
CA HIS A 96 23.92 21.26 -6.40
C HIS A 96 23.66 20.01 -7.24
N HIS A 97 22.53 19.33 -7.01
CA HIS A 97 22.15 18.10 -7.69
C HIS A 97 23.19 16.98 -7.52
N ARG A 98 23.77 16.90 -6.32
CA ARG A 98 24.67 15.83 -5.90
C ARG A 98 24.04 15.10 -4.71
N ASN A 99 24.65 13.96 -4.34
CA ASN A 99 24.27 13.17 -3.18
C ASN A 99 22.76 12.83 -3.18
N PRO A 100 22.25 12.02 -4.12
CA PRO A 100 20.85 11.59 -4.06
C PRO A 100 20.55 10.80 -2.78
N THR A 101 19.27 10.69 -2.41
CA THR A 101 18.81 9.78 -1.36
C THR A 101 19.10 8.33 -1.74
N ILE A 102 18.83 7.96 -2.99
CA ILE A 102 19.10 6.65 -3.57
C ILE A 102 19.73 6.77 -4.96
N SER A 103 20.59 5.82 -5.32
CA SER A 103 21.28 5.84 -6.61
C SER A 103 20.35 5.43 -7.78
N GLN A 104 20.69 5.89 -8.99
CA GLN A 104 19.97 5.48 -10.21
C GLN A 104 19.97 3.96 -10.42
N GLN A 105 21.07 3.27 -10.04
CA GLN A 105 21.17 1.82 -10.13
C GLN A 105 20.17 1.11 -9.21
N GLN A 106 19.96 1.63 -7.99
CA GLN A 106 18.93 1.11 -7.09
C GLN A 106 17.54 1.28 -7.68
N ILE A 107 17.24 2.45 -8.25
CA ILE A 107 15.96 2.74 -8.90
C ILE A 107 15.66 1.75 -10.03
N GLU A 108 16.60 1.58 -10.95
CA GLU A 108 16.44 0.68 -12.10
C GLU A 108 16.32 -0.79 -11.67
N PHE A 109 17.16 -1.22 -10.72
CA PHE A 109 17.13 -2.59 -10.23
C PHE A 109 15.82 -2.90 -9.50
N GLN A 110 15.37 -2.00 -8.62
CA GLN A 110 14.09 -2.18 -7.92
C GLN A 110 12.90 -2.17 -8.88
N HIS A 111 12.91 -1.29 -9.89
CA HIS A 111 11.86 -1.25 -10.90
C HIS A 111 11.74 -2.56 -11.68
N GLN A 112 12.88 -3.17 -12.02
CA GLN A 112 12.91 -4.49 -12.64
C GLN A 112 12.31 -5.55 -11.70
N GLN A 113 12.76 -5.62 -10.45
CA GLN A 113 12.26 -6.61 -9.48
C GLN A 113 10.74 -6.47 -9.25
N LEU A 114 10.25 -5.24 -9.18
CA LEU A 114 8.82 -4.96 -9.05
C LEU A 114 8.03 -5.51 -10.24
N ASN A 115 8.48 -5.26 -11.48
CA ASN A 115 7.79 -5.78 -12.65
C ASN A 115 7.94 -7.31 -12.81
N ASP A 116 9.06 -7.90 -12.39
CA ASP A 116 9.26 -9.35 -12.38
C ASP A 116 8.29 -10.03 -11.40
N ALA A 117 8.03 -9.41 -10.23
CA ALA A 117 7.12 -9.94 -9.22
C ALA A 117 5.63 -9.81 -9.60
N PHE A 118 5.22 -8.67 -10.18
CA PHE A 118 3.80 -8.40 -10.50
C PHE A 118 3.39 -8.82 -11.92
N GLY A 119 4.35 -8.89 -12.85
CA GLY A 119 4.12 -9.20 -14.27
C GLY A 119 3.37 -10.51 -14.53
N PRO A 120 3.66 -11.63 -13.83
CA PRO A 120 2.91 -12.88 -13.96
C PRO A 120 1.41 -12.75 -13.67
N TYR A 121 1.01 -11.68 -12.99
CA TYR A 121 -0.36 -11.42 -12.56
C TYR A 121 -1.03 -10.32 -13.38
N ASN A 122 -0.54 -10.03 -14.60
CA ASN A 122 -1.11 -9.00 -15.48
C ASN A 122 -1.10 -7.58 -14.87
N ILE A 123 -0.19 -7.32 -13.93
CA ILE A 123 0.03 -5.99 -13.36
C ILE A 123 1.46 -5.58 -13.71
N SER A 124 1.60 -4.49 -14.45
CA SER A 124 2.90 -3.89 -14.77
C SER A 124 2.96 -2.48 -14.24
N TRP A 125 4.15 -2.05 -13.85
CA TRP A 125 4.38 -0.75 -13.24
C TRP A 125 5.14 0.18 -14.19
N GLU A 126 4.64 1.40 -14.31
CA GLU A 126 5.28 2.50 -15.03
C GLU A 126 5.85 3.48 -14.00
N MET A 127 7.16 3.72 -14.07
CA MET A 127 7.88 4.53 -13.09
C MET A 127 8.09 5.96 -13.58
N GLU A 128 7.80 6.92 -12.72
CA GLU A 128 8.29 8.30 -12.80
C GLU A 128 9.32 8.54 -11.68
N VAL A 129 10.43 9.20 -11.97
CA VAL A 129 11.37 9.67 -10.94
C VAL A 129 11.19 11.17 -10.77
N LEU A 130 10.77 11.59 -9.57
CA LEU A 130 10.72 13.00 -9.20
C LEU A 130 12.00 13.35 -8.45
N GLU A 131 12.82 14.18 -9.08
CA GLU A 131 14.06 14.69 -8.49
C GLU A 131 13.82 16.04 -7.82
N VAL A 132 14.17 16.14 -6.54
CA VAL A 132 13.97 17.34 -5.71
C VAL A 132 15.32 17.83 -5.21
N ASN A 133 15.77 19.00 -5.67
CA ASN A 133 17.00 19.64 -5.19
C ASN A 133 16.69 20.47 -3.94
N ASN A 134 17.08 19.98 -2.76
CA ASN A 134 16.88 20.67 -1.50
C ASN A 134 17.90 20.22 -0.44
N SER A 135 18.98 20.98 -0.24
CA SER A 135 20.02 20.64 0.74
C SER A 135 19.47 20.56 2.17
N SER A 136 18.48 21.39 2.52
CA SER A 136 17.89 21.37 3.85
C SER A 136 17.12 20.08 4.14
N LEU A 137 16.45 19.51 3.14
CA LEU A 137 15.78 18.21 3.29
C LEU A 137 16.82 17.09 3.23
N ARG A 138 17.75 17.16 2.27
CA ARG A 138 18.72 16.09 2.02
C ARG A 138 19.65 15.83 3.21
N ASN A 139 20.02 16.87 3.94
CA ASN A 139 20.93 16.77 5.08
C ASN A 139 20.24 16.48 6.41
N ARG A 140 18.92 16.33 6.44
CA ARG A 140 18.17 15.93 7.64
C ARG A 140 17.86 14.45 7.62
N LEU A 141 17.86 13.84 8.81
CA LEU A 141 17.35 12.50 9.01
C LEU A 141 15.82 12.51 8.94
N ILE A 142 15.23 11.69 8.09
CA ILE A 142 13.78 11.48 8.11
C ILE A 142 13.52 10.27 9.01
N LEU A 143 12.78 10.45 10.10
CA LEU A 143 12.47 9.40 11.05
C LEU A 143 11.14 8.74 10.68
N ALA A 144 11.17 7.41 10.52
CA ALA A 144 9.96 6.59 10.48
C ALA A 144 9.46 6.31 11.90
N ASN A 145 8.14 6.38 12.11
CA ASN A 145 7.43 6.08 13.36
C ASN A 145 7.77 6.91 14.62
N CYS A 146 8.73 7.84 14.57
CA CYS A 146 8.94 8.81 15.63
C CYS A 146 8.17 10.11 15.36
N GLU A 147 7.18 10.41 16.18
CA GLU A 147 6.51 11.72 16.19
C GLU A 147 7.41 12.74 16.91
N ILE A 148 7.59 13.92 16.32
CA ILE A 148 8.50 14.95 16.87
C ILE A 148 8.11 15.38 18.30
N SER A 149 6.81 15.29 18.65
CA SER A 149 6.31 15.63 19.99
C SER A 149 6.72 14.66 21.10
N LYS A 150 7.26 13.49 20.75
CA LYS A 150 7.77 12.50 21.70
C LYS A 150 9.20 12.78 22.14
N ILE A 151 9.93 13.58 21.36
CA ILE A 151 11.34 13.84 21.62
C ILE A 151 11.48 14.80 22.81
N GLY A 152 12.07 14.31 23.90
CA GLY A 152 12.26 15.11 25.11
C GLY A 152 11.00 15.23 25.97
N ASP A 153 10.12 14.22 25.96
CA ASP A 153 8.86 14.19 26.70
C ASP A 153 8.96 13.54 28.10
N ASP A 154 10.19 13.32 28.59
CA ASP A 154 10.56 12.59 29.82
C ASP A 154 10.26 11.06 29.77
N SER A 155 9.81 10.53 28.63
CA SER A 155 9.74 9.09 28.33
C SER A 155 10.93 8.69 27.46
N CYS A 156 11.42 7.45 27.60
CA CYS A 156 12.36 6.91 26.62
C CYS A 156 11.59 6.10 25.58
N ASP A 157 11.39 6.71 24.42
CA ASP A 157 10.67 6.16 23.28
C ASP A 157 11.66 5.48 22.31
N PRO A 158 11.63 4.14 22.16
CA PRO A 158 12.58 3.39 21.33
C PRO A 158 12.61 3.85 19.86
N GLU A 159 11.47 4.22 19.31
CA GLU A 159 11.32 4.72 17.95
C GLU A 159 12.01 6.08 17.73
N CYS A 160 12.20 6.86 18.79
CA CYS A 160 12.86 8.16 18.77
C CYS A 160 14.31 8.09 19.27
N ASN A 161 14.76 6.91 19.72
CA ASN A 161 16.08 6.68 20.27
C ASN A 161 17.17 6.64 19.18
N HIS A 162 17.59 7.81 18.71
CA HIS A 162 18.59 7.94 17.65
C HIS A 162 19.67 8.97 18.00
N THR A 163 20.88 8.79 17.47
CA THR A 163 22.01 9.71 17.74
C THR A 163 21.71 11.16 17.36
N LEU A 164 21.03 11.38 16.24
CA LEU A 164 20.63 12.70 15.73
C LEU A 164 19.38 13.29 16.39
N THR A 165 18.67 12.55 17.24
CA THR A 165 17.62 13.09 18.12
C THR A 165 18.14 13.34 19.53
N GLY A 166 19.43 13.08 19.78
CA GLY A 166 20.01 13.14 21.12
C GLY A 166 19.69 11.95 22.01
N TYR A 167 19.31 10.80 21.42
CA TYR A 167 18.71 9.65 22.10
C TYR A 167 17.43 10.07 22.80
N ASP A 168 16.47 10.48 21.97
CA ASP A 168 15.14 10.93 22.39
C ASP A 168 15.18 12.16 23.29
N GLY A 169 15.83 13.24 22.81
CA GLY A 169 15.98 14.47 23.60
C GLY A 169 16.86 14.31 24.84
N GLY A 170 17.49 13.14 25.03
CA GLY A 170 18.27 12.75 26.19
C GLY A 170 17.58 11.76 27.12
N ASP A 171 16.31 11.44 26.89
CA ASP A 171 15.48 10.66 27.81
C ASP A 171 15.88 9.18 27.85
N CYS A 172 16.41 8.67 26.73
CA CYS A 172 16.99 7.33 26.66
C CYS A 172 18.44 7.23 27.18
N ARG A 173 19.04 8.34 27.65
CA ARG A 173 20.41 8.31 28.21
C ARG A 173 20.39 8.32 29.74
N HIS A 174 20.87 7.23 30.33
CA HIS A 174 21.16 7.18 31.77
C HIS A 174 22.47 7.91 32.11
N VAL A 175 22.53 9.23 31.97
CA VAL A 175 23.70 10.02 32.38
C VAL A 175 23.63 10.32 33.89
N ARG A 176 24.66 9.92 34.65
CA ARG A 176 24.83 10.35 36.04
C ARG A 176 24.90 11.88 36.07
N GLN A 177 23.95 12.48 36.79
CA GLN A 177 23.76 13.92 36.95
C GLN A 177 25.03 14.61 37.45
N LEU A 178 25.82 15.16 36.52
CA LEU A 178 26.80 16.18 36.81
C LEU A 178 26.18 17.50 36.37
N TYR A 179 25.96 18.42 37.32
CA TYR A 179 25.42 19.74 37.04
C TYR A 179 26.47 20.57 36.27
N PHE A 180 26.34 20.62 34.95
CA PHE A 180 27.25 21.37 34.08
C PHE A 180 26.72 22.78 33.74
N ASN A 181 26.16 23.50 34.72
CA ASN A 181 25.61 24.86 34.50
C ASN A 181 26.61 25.87 33.92
N LYS A 182 27.93 25.61 34.02
CA LYS A 182 28.98 26.47 33.44
C LYS A 182 29.19 26.27 31.92
N LYS A 183 28.73 25.14 31.38
CA LYS A 183 28.84 24.80 29.96
C LYS A 183 27.66 25.34 29.16
N LYS A 184 26.47 25.38 29.78
CA LYS A 184 25.26 25.93 29.17
C LYS A 184 25.48 27.32 28.56
N GLN A 185 25.15 27.47 27.28
CA GLN A 185 25.10 28.75 26.57
C GLN A 185 26.43 29.53 26.59
N ASN A 186 27.54 28.84 26.37
CA ASN A 186 28.89 29.42 26.41
C ASN A 186 29.43 29.83 25.02
N GLY A 187 28.61 29.70 23.97
CA GLY A 187 29.00 29.94 22.58
C GLY A 187 29.62 28.73 21.87
N VAL A 188 29.54 27.54 22.47
CA VAL A 188 30.04 26.27 21.94
C VAL A 188 28.98 25.22 22.19
N CYS A 189 28.60 24.44 21.18
CA CYS A 189 27.69 23.31 21.38
C CYS A 189 28.34 22.19 22.21
N ASP A 190 28.06 22.18 23.51
CA ASP A 190 28.45 21.15 24.47
C ASP A 190 27.42 19.99 24.44
N MET A 191 27.79 18.87 23.81
CA MET A 191 26.91 17.69 23.67
C MET A 191 26.46 17.06 25.00
N ASP A 192 27.19 17.30 26.10
CA ASP A 192 26.78 16.89 27.46
C ASP A 192 25.55 17.68 27.96
N CYS A 193 25.30 18.86 27.38
CA CYS A 193 24.19 19.76 27.67
C CYS A 193 23.17 19.84 26.51
N ASN A 194 23.32 19.01 25.47
CA ASN A 194 22.44 19.02 24.30
C ASN A 194 21.25 18.07 24.50
N SER A 195 20.37 18.43 25.43
CA SER A 195 19.17 17.70 25.81
C SER A 195 18.06 18.66 26.22
N ASP A 196 16.81 18.20 26.28
CA ASP A 196 15.65 19.04 26.66
C ASP A 196 15.87 19.73 28.03
N LYS A 197 16.31 18.98 29.03
CA LYS A 197 16.65 19.48 30.38
C LYS A 197 17.55 20.73 30.41
N TYR A 198 18.47 20.84 29.47
CA TYR A 198 19.41 21.97 29.38
C TYR A 198 19.01 22.98 28.31
N ASN A 199 17.85 22.81 27.68
CA ASN A 199 17.36 23.56 26.53
C ASN A 199 18.37 23.52 25.38
N PHE A 200 18.84 22.31 25.05
CA PHE A 200 19.77 22.05 23.94
C PHE A 200 20.99 22.97 23.98
N ASP A 201 21.66 22.97 25.13
CA ASP A 201 22.79 23.83 25.47
C ASP A 201 22.46 25.34 25.47
N GLY A 202 21.25 25.68 25.93
CA GLY A 202 20.74 27.05 25.85
C GLY A 202 20.52 27.55 24.42
N GLY A 203 20.41 26.64 23.45
CA GLY A 203 20.21 26.92 22.03
C GLY A 203 21.49 26.97 21.19
N ASP A 204 22.68 26.87 21.80
CA ASP A 204 23.96 26.92 21.07
C ASP A 204 24.09 25.77 20.07
N CYS A 205 23.54 24.59 20.39
CA CYS A 205 23.55 23.44 19.50
C CYS A 205 22.58 23.55 18.30
N CYS A 206 21.70 24.55 18.31
CA CYS A 206 20.77 24.83 17.22
C CYS A 206 21.08 26.13 16.47
N ASN A 207 22.21 26.77 16.80
CA ASN A 207 22.66 28.00 16.15
C ASN A 207 23.62 27.69 14.98
N PRO A 208 23.25 28.04 13.73
CA PRO A 208 24.09 27.78 12.56
C PRO A 208 25.39 28.60 12.53
N ASP A 209 25.47 29.69 13.30
CA ASP A 209 26.72 30.47 13.43
C ASP A 209 27.74 29.80 14.36
N ILE A 210 27.31 28.83 15.17
CA ILE A 210 28.12 28.15 16.19
C ILE A 210 28.49 26.73 15.76
N THR A 211 27.56 25.99 15.17
CA THR A 211 27.71 24.55 14.92
C THR A 211 27.06 24.10 13.62
N ASP A 212 27.37 22.87 13.19
CA ASP A 212 26.68 22.20 12.10
C ASP A 212 25.34 21.63 12.61
N VAL A 213 24.30 22.47 12.53
CA VAL A 213 22.95 22.18 13.03
C VAL A 213 22.33 20.90 12.44
N THR A 214 22.79 20.46 11.26
CA THR A 214 22.33 19.20 10.65
C THR A 214 22.77 17.96 11.42
N LYS A 215 23.71 18.11 12.37
CA LYS A 215 24.24 17.02 13.20
C LYS A 215 23.99 17.22 14.69
N THR A 216 23.77 18.46 15.12
CA THR A 216 23.78 18.83 16.53
C THR A 216 22.47 19.44 17.01
N CYS A 217 21.59 19.92 16.13
CA CYS A 217 20.35 20.53 16.57
C CYS A 217 19.29 19.47 16.87
N PHE A 218 19.12 19.15 18.16
CA PHE A 218 18.18 18.12 18.62
C PHE A 218 16.84 18.69 19.10
N ASP A 219 16.74 20.01 19.19
CA ASP A 219 15.55 20.72 19.64
C ASP A 219 14.35 20.49 18.69
N PRO A 220 13.27 19.84 19.15
CA PRO A 220 12.10 19.59 18.31
C PRO A 220 11.42 20.88 17.83
N ASP A 221 11.50 21.97 18.61
CA ASP A 221 10.88 23.26 18.28
C ASP A 221 11.74 24.09 17.31
N SER A 222 13.02 23.74 17.14
CA SER A 222 13.92 24.47 16.26
C SER A 222 13.63 24.23 14.78
N PRO A 223 13.53 25.27 13.94
CA PRO A 223 13.42 25.09 12.49
C PRO A 223 14.68 24.48 11.87
N ASN A 224 15.82 24.53 12.57
CA ASN A 224 17.12 24.04 12.14
C ASN A 224 17.42 22.60 12.59
N ARG A 225 16.45 21.91 13.22
CA ARG A 225 16.63 20.54 13.71
C ARG A 225 17.22 19.60 12.66
N ALA A 226 18.05 18.68 13.14
CA ALA A 226 18.79 17.69 12.36
C ALA A 226 17.88 16.62 11.71
N TYR A 227 16.61 16.58 12.07
CA TYR A 227 15.68 15.53 11.65
C TYR A 227 14.29 16.08 11.28
N LEU A 228 13.48 15.26 10.64
CA LEU A 228 12.08 15.49 10.29
C LEU A 228 11.31 14.17 10.50
N ASP A 229 10.02 14.25 10.76
CA ASP A 229 9.16 13.07 10.65
C ASP A 229 8.68 12.89 9.19
N VAL A 230 8.18 11.69 8.88
CA VAL A 230 7.62 11.36 7.56
C VAL A 230 6.48 12.31 7.16
N LYS A 231 5.60 12.67 8.10
CA LYS A 231 4.42 13.50 7.84
C LYS A 231 4.83 14.90 7.42
N GLU A 232 5.83 15.48 8.07
CA GLU A 232 6.39 16.77 7.72
C GLU A 232 7.09 16.72 6.36
N LEU A 233 7.86 15.67 6.06
CA LEU A 233 8.44 15.49 4.73
C LEU A 233 7.35 15.50 3.66
N LYS A 234 6.31 14.69 3.83
CA LYS A 234 5.17 14.60 2.89
C LYS A 234 4.44 15.93 2.75
N ASN A 235 4.24 16.67 3.85
CA ASN A 235 3.62 18.01 3.82
C ASN A 235 4.48 19.04 3.08
N ARG A 236 5.81 19.00 3.25
CA ARG A 236 6.72 19.92 2.56
C ARG A 236 6.78 19.65 1.05
N LEU A 237 6.73 18.37 0.65
CA LEU A 237 6.73 17.97 -0.76
C LEU A 237 5.36 18.14 -1.41
N ASN A 238 4.28 17.95 -0.66
CA ASN A 238 2.89 18.13 -1.06
C ASN A 238 2.54 17.44 -2.40
N LEU A 239 2.98 16.18 -2.56
CA LEU A 239 2.81 15.43 -3.80
C LEU A 239 1.44 14.76 -3.84
N ASN A 240 0.61 15.12 -4.81
CA ASN A 240 -0.70 14.52 -4.97
C ASN A 240 -0.62 12.99 -5.21
N GLY A 241 -1.34 12.19 -4.42
CA GLY A 241 -1.43 10.71 -4.54
C GLY A 241 -2.51 10.20 -5.50
N SER A 242 -3.35 11.08 -6.07
CA SER A 242 -4.49 10.67 -6.91
C SER A 242 -4.09 10.03 -8.24
N THR A 243 -2.87 10.23 -8.74
CA THR A 243 -2.46 9.74 -10.08
C THR A 243 -1.29 8.77 -10.05
N HIS A 244 -0.59 8.68 -8.93
CA HIS A 244 0.60 7.86 -8.77
C HIS A 244 0.68 7.34 -7.34
N LEU A 245 1.16 6.10 -7.19
CA LEU A 245 1.67 5.62 -5.92
C LEU A 245 3.02 6.32 -5.63
N ASN A 246 3.07 7.19 -4.62
CA ASN A 246 4.30 7.90 -4.26
C ASN A 246 5.18 7.04 -3.32
N ILE A 247 6.47 6.93 -3.63
CA ILE A 247 7.47 6.22 -2.82
C ILE A 247 8.42 7.26 -2.19
N PHE A 248 8.41 7.30 -0.87
CA PHE A 248 9.24 8.16 -0.04
C PHE A 248 10.28 7.33 0.71
N PHE A 249 11.27 8.03 1.28
CA PHE A 249 12.36 7.39 2.00
C PHE A 249 12.52 7.96 3.41
N ALA A 250 12.65 7.08 4.38
CA ALA A 250 12.91 7.42 5.76
C ALA A 250 13.77 6.36 6.44
N ASN A 251 14.52 6.77 7.47
CA ASN A 251 15.30 5.88 8.29
C ASN A 251 14.50 5.58 9.57
N SER A 252 14.54 4.33 9.99
CA SER A 252 14.06 3.92 11.30
C SER A 252 15.25 3.85 12.27
N SER A 253 15.04 4.20 13.54
CA SER A 253 15.97 3.86 14.62
C SER A 253 15.94 2.37 14.93
N GLU A 254 14.79 1.72 14.70
CA GLU A 254 14.57 0.30 14.89
C GLU A 254 14.93 -0.46 13.61
N GLU A 255 15.80 -1.48 13.73
CA GLU A 255 16.25 -2.31 12.60
C GLU A 255 15.11 -3.09 11.92
N GLU A 256 13.95 -3.26 12.58
CA GLU A 256 12.86 -4.10 12.08
C GLU A 256 11.92 -3.41 11.08
N LEU A 257 11.92 -2.08 10.99
CA LEU A 257 11.01 -1.35 10.09
C LEU A 257 11.71 -1.02 8.76
N ALA A 258 11.62 -1.94 7.80
CA ALA A 258 12.15 -1.77 6.45
C ALA A 258 11.24 -0.93 5.53
N GLY A 259 9.94 -0.91 5.81
CA GLY A 259 8.93 -0.23 5.00
C GLY A 259 7.61 0.01 5.74
N MET A 260 6.77 0.88 5.16
CA MET A 260 5.38 1.09 5.55
C MET A 260 4.57 1.56 4.33
N ALA A 261 3.34 1.06 4.21
CA ALA A 261 2.39 1.45 3.19
C ALA A 261 1.11 2.08 3.75
N THR A 262 0.41 2.81 2.89
CA THR A 262 -0.96 3.31 3.17
C THR A 262 -1.96 2.36 2.53
N PHE A 263 -2.96 1.89 3.27
CA PHE A 263 -3.98 0.99 2.75
C PHE A 263 -4.99 1.75 1.86
N PRO A 264 -5.67 1.07 0.92
CA PRO A 264 -6.62 1.72 0.00
C PRO A 264 -7.86 2.31 0.67
N TRP A 265 -8.24 1.83 1.85
CA TRP A 265 -9.36 2.38 2.62
C TRP A 265 -8.94 3.51 3.57
N ASP A 266 -7.65 3.79 3.70
CA ASP A 266 -7.20 4.93 4.47
C ASP A 266 -7.60 6.22 3.76
N LYS A 267 -8.11 7.19 4.52
CA LYS A 267 -8.49 8.50 4.00
C LYS A 267 -7.29 9.26 3.37
N GLU A 268 -6.08 8.80 3.67
CA GLU A 268 -4.80 9.33 3.20
C GLU A 268 -4.40 8.80 1.81
N ALA A 269 -4.97 7.68 1.36
CA ALA A 269 -4.47 6.88 0.23
C ALA A 269 -4.28 7.68 -1.08
N LEU A 270 -5.23 8.58 -1.38
CA LEU A 270 -5.25 9.37 -2.62
C LEU A 270 -4.81 10.83 -2.43
N VAL A 271 -4.42 11.23 -1.21
CA VAL A 271 -3.93 12.58 -0.90
C VAL A 271 -2.42 12.57 -0.65
N HIS A 272 -1.84 13.73 -0.37
CA HIS A 272 -0.37 13.89 -0.29
C HIS A 272 0.30 13.17 0.88
N LEU A 273 -0.48 12.71 1.85
CA LEU A 273 -0.01 11.93 2.99
C LEU A 273 0.07 10.42 2.70
N GLY A 274 -0.55 9.93 1.63
CA GLY A 274 -0.54 8.53 1.25
C GLY A 274 0.78 8.04 0.67
N GLY A 275 0.79 6.80 0.17
CA GLY A 275 1.93 6.16 -0.47
C GLY A 275 2.77 5.29 0.46
N ILE A 276 3.95 4.91 -0.03
CA ILE A 276 4.88 3.99 0.64
C ILE A 276 6.08 4.79 1.17
N VAL A 277 6.59 4.39 2.32
CA VAL A 277 7.84 4.87 2.90
C VAL A 277 8.77 3.69 3.05
N LEU A 278 9.99 3.78 2.53
CA LEU A 278 10.99 2.71 2.61
C LEU A 278 12.28 3.21 3.24
N ASN A 279 12.99 2.30 3.89
CA ASN A 279 14.38 2.55 4.24
C ASN A 279 15.25 2.54 2.97
N PRO A 280 16.07 3.58 2.70
CA PRO A 280 16.97 3.61 1.55
C PRO A 280 17.89 2.38 1.43
N SER A 281 18.25 1.76 2.56
CA SER A 281 19.10 0.56 2.63
C SER A 281 18.36 -0.72 2.23
N PHE A 282 17.03 -0.67 2.06
CA PHE A 282 16.16 -1.78 1.66
C PHE A 282 15.43 -1.49 0.34
N TYR A 283 16.05 -0.68 -0.52
CA TYR A 283 15.51 -0.32 -1.82
C TYR A 283 16.57 -0.55 -2.91
N GLY A 284 16.28 -1.44 -3.85
CA GLY A 284 17.13 -1.68 -5.01
C GLY A 284 18.51 -2.22 -4.66
N ILE A 285 18.60 -3.02 -3.59
CA ILE A 285 19.84 -3.67 -3.13
C ILE A 285 19.62 -5.18 -3.18
N ALA A 286 20.62 -5.94 -3.65
CA ALA A 286 20.52 -7.40 -3.73
C ALA A 286 20.24 -8.01 -2.35
N GLY A 287 19.19 -8.83 -2.25
CA GLY A 287 18.70 -9.41 -0.99
C GLY A 287 17.77 -8.49 -0.18
N HIS A 288 17.50 -7.26 -0.66
CA HIS A 288 16.58 -6.30 -0.03
C HIS A 288 15.76 -5.55 -1.08
N THR A 289 15.03 -6.31 -1.89
CA THR A 289 14.13 -5.83 -2.94
C THR A 289 12.67 -6.23 -2.70
N HIS A 290 12.41 -7.28 -1.92
CA HIS A 290 11.04 -7.73 -1.67
C HIS A 290 10.29 -6.84 -0.68
N THR A 291 10.99 -6.01 0.11
CA THR A 291 10.34 -5.00 0.97
C THR A 291 9.41 -4.09 0.15
N MET A 292 9.86 -3.52 -0.98
CA MET A 292 8.96 -2.69 -1.79
C MET A 292 7.80 -3.51 -2.38
N ILE A 293 8.04 -4.76 -2.79
CA ILE A 293 6.99 -5.64 -3.34
C ILE A 293 5.91 -5.90 -2.27
N HIS A 294 6.32 -6.13 -1.04
CA HIS A 294 5.46 -6.30 0.14
C HIS A 294 4.62 -5.04 0.42
N GLU A 295 5.26 -3.87 0.50
CA GLU A 295 4.55 -2.60 0.74
C GLU A 295 3.58 -2.23 -0.40
N VAL A 296 3.90 -2.59 -1.63
CA VAL A 296 2.98 -2.45 -2.76
C VAL A 296 1.78 -3.40 -2.60
N GLY A 297 1.98 -4.61 -2.08
CA GLY A 297 0.90 -5.53 -1.71
C GLY A 297 -0.08 -4.88 -0.73
N HIS A 298 0.40 -4.25 0.33
CA HIS A 298 -0.44 -3.47 1.25
C HIS A 298 -1.15 -2.30 0.58
N SER A 299 -0.45 -1.54 -0.26
CA SER A 299 -1.06 -0.44 -1.01
C SER A 299 -2.18 -0.91 -1.93
N LEU A 300 -2.12 -2.17 -2.39
CA LEU A 300 -3.16 -2.86 -3.17
C LEU A 300 -4.12 -3.70 -2.32
N GLY A 301 -4.16 -3.48 -1.00
CA GLY A 301 -5.16 -4.02 -0.08
C GLY A 301 -4.90 -5.42 0.45
N LEU A 302 -3.66 -5.92 0.37
CA LEU A 302 -3.30 -7.21 0.97
C LEU A 302 -2.91 -7.07 2.44
N TYR A 303 -3.40 -7.98 3.27
CA TYR A 303 -2.93 -8.13 4.65
C TYR A 303 -1.69 -9.03 4.71
N HIS A 304 -0.99 -8.99 5.83
CA HIS A 304 0.00 -10.02 6.14
C HIS A 304 -0.67 -11.39 6.22
N VAL A 305 0.04 -12.43 5.77
CA VAL A 305 -0.46 -13.82 5.83
C VAL A 305 -0.71 -14.35 7.26
N PHE A 306 -0.19 -13.66 8.27
CA PHE A 306 -0.36 -13.98 9.69
C PHE A 306 -1.42 -13.11 10.39
N LYS A 307 -2.23 -12.36 9.61
CA LYS A 307 -3.26 -11.43 10.12
C LYS A 307 -4.19 -12.08 11.15
N GLY A 308 -4.67 -13.28 10.85
CA GLY A 308 -5.65 -14.01 11.68
C GLY A 308 -5.08 -14.76 12.88
N VAL A 309 -3.76 -14.73 13.10
CA VAL A 309 -3.12 -15.50 14.16
C VAL A 309 -2.23 -14.64 15.05
N SER A 310 -1.35 -13.82 14.47
CA SER A 310 -0.42 -12.97 15.25
C SER A 310 -0.86 -11.52 15.36
N GLU A 311 -1.71 -11.04 14.45
CA GLU A 311 -2.25 -9.67 14.49
C GLU A 311 -3.69 -9.62 14.99
N ILE A 312 -4.02 -10.49 15.94
CA ILE A 312 -5.30 -10.51 16.64
C ILE A 312 -5.13 -9.95 18.05
N PHE A 313 -6.18 -9.34 18.59
CA PHE A 313 -6.12 -8.79 19.94
C PHE A 313 -6.15 -9.88 21.02
N SER A 314 -6.86 -10.97 20.76
CA SER A 314 -7.04 -12.08 21.70
C SER A 314 -7.50 -13.35 20.99
N CYS A 315 -7.44 -14.50 21.64
CA CYS A 315 -7.99 -15.75 21.10
C CYS A 315 -9.54 -15.78 20.97
N SER A 316 -10.22 -14.75 21.45
CA SER A 316 -11.66 -14.53 21.26
C SER A 316 -11.98 -13.51 20.16
N ASP A 317 -10.96 -13.05 19.44
CA ASP A 317 -11.12 -12.14 18.31
C ASP A 317 -11.98 -12.83 17.23
N PRO A 318 -13.09 -12.21 16.79
CA PRO A 318 -13.95 -12.81 15.76
C PRO A 318 -13.25 -12.96 14.41
N CYS A 319 -12.13 -12.25 14.20
CA CYS A 319 -11.32 -12.32 12.99
C CYS A 319 -10.13 -13.28 13.11
N MET A 320 -10.04 -14.02 14.21
CA MET A 320 -9.10 -15.12 14.34
C MET A 320 -9.36 -16.16 13.26
N GLU A 321 -8.30 -16.54 12.57
CA GLU A 321 -8.38 -17.47 11.45
C GLU A 321 -7.92 -18.85 11.90
N THR A 322 -8.86 -19.79 12.02
CA THR A 322 -8.57 -21.19 12.34
C THR A 322 -8.32 -22.05 11.11
N GLU A 323 -8.94 -21.65 10.00
CA GLU A 323 -8.91 -22.30 8.70
C GLU A 323 -8.92 -21.19 7.63
N PRO A 324 -8.24 -21.38 6.50
CA PRO A 324 -8.11 -20.35 5.47
C PRO A 324 -9.50 -19.95 4.91
N SER A 325 -9.82 -18.65 4.88
CA SER A 325 -11.17 -18.21 4.49
C SER A 325 -11.21 -16.82 3.82
N PHE A 326 -12.37 -16.46 3.23
CA PHE A 326 -12.63 -15.10 2.74
C PHE A 326 -13.18 -14.17 3.83
N GLU A 327 -13.42 -14.68 5.04
CA GLU A 327 -14.20 -13.98 6.07
C GLU A 327 -13.38 -13.62 7.31
N THR A 328 -12.28 -14.32 7.56
CA THR A 328 -11.37 -14.11 8.70
C THR A 328 -9.92 -14.06 8.23
N GLY A 329 -9.01 -13.63 9.12
CA GLY A 329 -7.58 -13.56 8.82
C GLY A 329 -7.21 -12.59 7.71
N ASP A 330 -6.43 -13.06 6.75
CA ASP A 330 -5.97 -12.26 5.62
C ASP A 330 -6.98 -12.22 4.46
N LEU A 331 -8.15 -12.86 4.63
CA LEU A 331 -9.25 -12.94 3.67
C LEU A 331 -8.88 -13.66 2.35
N CYS A 332 -7.90 -14.56 2.39
CA CYS A 332 -7.47 -15.35 1.25
C CYS A 332 -7.51 -16.86 1.58
N PRO A 333 -8.52 -17.63 1.13
CA PRO A 333 -8.61 -19.06 1.39
C PRO A 333 -7.51 -19.95 0.78
N ASP A 334 -6.54 -19.37 0.08
CA ASP A 334 -5.38 -20.04 -0.51
C ASP A 334 -4.07 -19.71 0.23
N THR A 335 -4.14 -19.03 1.37
CA THR A 335 -3.05 -18.82 2.34
C THR A 335 -3.43 -19.48 3.66
N ASN A 336 -2.68 -20.50 4.08
CA ASN A 336 -2.97 -21.17 5.35
C ASN A 336 -2.67 -20.25 6.55
N PRO A 337 -3.45 -20.33 7.65
CA PRO A 337 -3.20 -19.56 8.86
C PRO A 337 -1.80 -19.85 9.40
N THR A 338 -1.08 -18.80 9.78
CA THR A 338 0.28 -18.92 10.30
C THR A 338 0.57 -17.85 11.34
N PRO A 339 1.40 -18.10 12.36
CA PRO A 339 1.95 -17.04 13.18
C PRO A 339 3.02 -16.25 12.41
N THR A 340 3.40 -15.11 12.94
CA THR A 340 4.55 -14.35 12.45
C THR A 340 5.80 -15.20 12.52
N HIS A 341 6.47 -15.37 11.38
CA HIS A 341 7.69 -16.14 11.26
C HIS A 341 8.59 -15.54 10.18
N LYS A 342 9.88 -15.39 10.47
CA LYS A 342 10.88 -14.80 9.56
C LYS A 342 11.72 -15.85 8.83
N VAL A 343 11.57 -17.14 9.14
CA VAL A 343 12.38 -18.21 8.55
C VAL A 343 11.67 -18.80 7.33
N CYS A 344 12.45 -19.24 6.35
CA CYS A 344 11.94 -19.98 5.20
C CYS A 344 11.54 -21.41 5.57
N GLY A 345 10.33 -21.56 6.11
CA GLY A 345 9.76 -22.85 6.47
C GLY A 345 8.60 -22.70 7.45
N ASP A 346 7.93 -23.82 7.71
CA ASP A 346 6.86 -23.86 8.70
C ASP A 346 7.39 -23.54 10.10
N PRO A 347 6.67 -22.71 10.88
CA PRO A 347 7.11 -22.35 12.22
C PRO A 347 7.13 -23.61 13.10
N PRO A 348 8.08 -23.69 14.05
CA PRO A 348 8.18 -24.85 14.92
C PRO A 348 6.90 -24.99 15.76
N ALA A 349 6.54 -26.23 16.08
CA ALA A 349 5.47 -26.51 17.02
C ALA A 349 5.75 -25.78 18.35
N SER A 350 4.91 -24.80 18.67
CA SER A 350 5.06 -23.92 19.83
C SER A 350 3.89 -24.08 20.79
N SER A 351 3.95 -23.40 21.94
CA SER A 351 2.87 -23.41 22.94
C SER A 351 1.55 -22.98 22.32
N ASN A 352 0.46 -23.63 22.73
CA ASN A 352 -0.91 -23.44 22.25
C ASN A 352 -1.23 -21.97 21.89
N MET A 353 -1.16 -21.63 20.60
CA MET A 353 -1.49 -20.30 20.11
C MET A 353 -2.97 -20.33 19.78
N CYS A 354 -3.82 -19.93 20.72
CA CYS A 354 -5.28 -19.89 20.55
C CYS A 354 -5.95 -21.20 20.06
N GLY A 355 -5.40 -22.36 20.39
CA GLY A 355 -5.92 -23.67 19.96
C GLY A 355 -5.01 -24.38 18.96
N PHE A 356 -4.05 -23.67 18.36
CA PHE A 356 -3.10 -24.24 17.42
C PHE A 356 -1.95 -24.95 18.11
N HIS A 357 -1.71 -26.19 17.70
CA HIS A 357 -0.61 -27.03 18.18
C HIS A 357 0.48 -27.26 17.13
N ASN A 358 0.16 -27.05 15.85
CA ASN A 358 1.10 -27.19 14.75
C ASN A 358 0.59 -26.39 13.55
N PHE A 359 1.50 -25.69 12.87
CA PHE A 359 1.22 -25.02 11.61
C PHE A 359 1.97 -25.76 10.51
N GLN A 360 1.30 -26.05 9.39
CA GLN A 360 1.87 -26.80 8.28
C GLN A 360 1.48 -26.16 6.96
N ASN A 361 2.37 -26.23 5.97
CA ASN A 361 2.18 -25.62 4.66
C ASN A 361 1.81 -24.14 4.77
N THR A 362 2.46 -23.43 5.69
CA THR A 362 2.28 -22.01 5.89
C THR A 362 2.79 -21.24 4.66
N PRO A 363 2.21 -20.09 4.33
CA PRO A 363 2.57 -19.30 3.16
C PRO A 363 3.87 -18.49 3.38
N PHE A 364 4.93 -19.12 3.88
CA PHE A 364 6.20 -18.44 4.19
C PHE A 364 6.91 -17.90 2.93
N ASN A 365 6.69 -18.51 1.76
CA ASN A 365 7.21 -18.06 0.47
C ASN A 365 6.34 -16.96 -0.19
N ASN A 366 5.28 -16.52 0.47
CA ASN A 366 4.43 -15.44 0.00
C ASN A 366 5.10 -14.08 0.22
N PHE A 367 4.95 -13.15 -0.71
CA PHE A 367 5.50 -11.80 -0.53
C PHE A 367 4.92 -11.05 0.68
N MET A 368 3.73 -11.41 1.17
CA MET A 368 3.12 -10.85 2.38
C MET A 368 3.53 -11.56 3.69
N SER A 369 4.53 -12.44 3.63
CA SER A 369 5.22 -12.98 4.82
C SER A 369 6.37 -12.06 5.26
N TYR A 370 6.99 -12.36 6.41
CA TYR A 370 8.22 -11.70 6.86
C TYR A 370 9.48 -12.54 6.61
N ALA A 371 9.41 -13.55 5.75
CA ALA A 371 10.59 -14.29 5.34
C ALA A 371 11.47 -13.45 4.40
N ASP A 372 12.77 -13.71 4.43
CA ASP A 372 13.76 -12.97 3.64
C ASP A 372 13.54 -13.11 2.11
N ASP A 373 14.16 -12.21 1.35
CA ASP A 373 14.09 -12.15 -0.12
C ASP A 373 14.42 -13.49 -0.80
N ASP A 374 15.38 -14.26 -0.28
CA ASP A 374 15.78 -15.55 -0.86
C ASP A 374 14.68 -16.63 -0.74
N CYS A 375 13.61 -16.36 0.02
CA CYS A 375 12.50 -17.28 0.26
C CYS A 375 11.21 -16.88 -0.46
N THR A 376 10.86 -15.59 -0.39
CA THR A 376 9.57 -15.10 -0.89
C THR A 376 9.58 -14.97 -2.41
N ASN A 377 8.51 -15.38 -3.11
CA ASN A 377 8.52 -15.44 -4.57
C ASN A 377 7.16 -15.34 -5.27
N SER A 378 6.04 -15.27 -4.54
CA SER A 378 4.72 -15.28 -5.18
C SER A 378 3.62 -14.62 -4.36
N PHE A 379 2.59 -14.17 -5.07
CA PHE A 379 1.25 -13.92 -4.55
C PHE A 379 0.30 -15.07 -4.93
N THR A 380 -0.74 -15.27 -4.14
CA THR A 380 -1.78 -16.27 -4.42
C THR A 380 -2.86 -15.73 -5.36
N PRO A 381 -3.64 -16.60 -6.04
CA PRO A 381 -4.78 -16.16 -6.84
C PRO A 381 -5.77 -15.24 -6.12
N ASN A 382 -6.09 -15.49 -4.85
CA ASN A 382 -7.03 -14.64 -4.10
C ASN A 382 -6.43 -13.27 -3.76
N GLN A 383 -5.15 -13.22 -3.40
CA GLN A 383 -4.44 -11.94 -3.24
C GLN A 383 -4.46 -11.15 -4.57
N VAL A 384 -4.17 -11.80 -5.68
CA VAL A 384 -4.20 -11.18 -7.01
C VAL A 384 -5.60 -10.66 -7.37
N ALA A 385 -6.65 -11.39 -7.05
CA ALA A 385 -8.03 -10.93 -7.24
C ALA A 385 -8.32 -9.64 -6.46
N ARG A 386 -7.89 -9.55 -5.19
CA ARG A 386 -8.02 -8.34 -4.37
C ARG A 386 -7.24 -7.16 -4.96
N MET A 387 -5.99 -7.39 -5.37
CA MET A 387 -5.17 -6.36 -6.00
C MET A 387 -5.85 -5.76 -7.26
N HIS A 388 -6.39 -6.61 -8.14
CA HIS A 388 -7.11 -6.13 -9.31
C HIS A 388 -8.38 -5.36 -8.97
N CYS A 389 -9.11 -5.76 -7.93
CA CYS A 389 -10.29 -5.04 -7.44
C CYS A 389 -9.93 -3.63 -6.99
N TYR A 390 -8.90 -3.46 -6.15
CA TYR A 390 -8.48 -2.14 -5.70
C TYR A 390 -7.95 -1.26 -6.84
N LEU A 391 -7.25 -1.84 -7.82
CA LEU A 391 -6.84 -1.13 -9.03
C LEU A 391 -8.04 -0.65 -9.86
N ASP A 392 -9.11 -1.43 -9.93
CA ASP A 392 -10.32 -1.09 -10.67
C ASP A 392 -11.27 -0.14 -9.91
N LEU A 393 -11.24 -0.10 -8.58
CA LEU A 393 -12.20 0.70 -7.80
C LEU A 393 -11.59 1.94 -7.15
N VAL A 394 -10.39 1.83 -6.59
CA VAL A 394 -9.75 2.91 -5.83
C VAL A 394 -8.70 3.62 -6.69
N TYR A 395 -7.92 2.86 -7.46
CA TYR A 395 -6.75 3.38 -8.17
C TYR A 395 -6.90 3.44 -9.70
N GLN A 396 -8.13 3.64 -10.20
CA GLN A 396 -8.38 3.79 -11.64
C GLN A 396 -7.50 4.89 -12.26
N SER A 397 -7.36 6.01 -11.55
CA SER A 397 -6.59 7.18 -11.98
C SER A 397 -5.08 6.96 -12.02
N TRP A 398 -4.56 5.90 -11.39
CA TRP A 398 -3.16 5.50 -11.53
C TRP A 398 -2.88 4.83 -12.87
N GLN A 399 -3.92 4.35 -13.55
CA GLN A 399 -3.82 3.69 -14.84
C GLN A 399 -4.03 4.69 -15.98
N PRO A 400 -3.48 4.45 -17.20
CA PRO A 400 -3.82 5.22 -18.38
C PRO A 400 -5.34 5.19 -18.62
N VAL A 401 -5.91 6.28 -19.15
CA VAL A 401 -7.36 6.43 -19.35
C VAL A 401 -7.93 5.21 -20.08
N LYS A 402 -8.74 4.43 -19.35
CA LYS A 402 -9.41 3.23 -19.87
C LYS A 402 -10.90 3.29 -19.57
N LYS A 403 -11.65 2.46 -20.29
CA LYS A 403 -13.11 2.28 -20.19
C LYS A 403 -13.53 2.03 -18.73
N PRO A 404 -14.80 2.31 -18.36
CA PRO A 404 -15.34 1.97 -17.05
C PRO A 404 -14.95 0.56 -16.61
N ALA A 405 -14.66 0.40 -15.32
CA ALA A 405 -14.39 -0.89 -14.74
C ALA A 405 -15.56 -1.85 -15.04
N PRO A 406 -15.28 -3.11 -15.42
CA PRO A 406 -16.35 -4.07 -15.64
C PRO A 406 -17.09 -4.32 -14.31
N ILE A 407 -18.40 -4.59 -14.38
CA ILE A 407 -19.19 -4.95 -13.20
C ILE A 407 -18.65 -6.27 -12.69
N ALA A 408 -18.10 -6.29 -11.48
CA ALA A 408 -17.48 -7.47 -10.91
C ALA A 408 -18.50 -8.58 -10.58
N ILE A 409 -19.80 -8.34 -10.74
CA ILE A 409 -20.87 -9.29 -10.42
C ILE A 409 -21.69 -9.58 -11.67
N MET A 410 -22.01 -10.85 -11.86
CA MET A 410 -22.81 -11.30 -12.99
C MET A 410 -24.27 -10.80 -12.89
N PRO A 411 -24.90 -10.38 -14.00
CA PRO A 411 -26.33 -10.09 -14.00
C PRO A 411 -27.15 -11.31 -13.57
N GLN A 412 -28.18 -11.08 -12.75
CA GLN A 412 -29.14 -12.08 -12.33
C GLN A 412 -30.35 -12.12 -13.28
N ILE A 413 -30.88 -13.31 -13.54
CA ILE A 413 -32.15 -13.47 -14.26
C ILE A 413 -33.28 -13.36 -13.24
N VAL A 414 -34.11 -12.34 -13.38
CA VAL A 414 -35.21 -12.07 -12.42
C VAL A 414 -36.58 -12.44 -12.96
N ASP A 415 -36.74 -12.53 -14.29
CA ASP A 415 -37.94 -13.06 -14.91
C ASP A 415 -37.63 -13.75 -16.24
N ARG A 416 -38.48 -14.71 -16.61
CA ARG A 416 -38.38 -15.43 -17.87
C ARG A 416 -39.77 -15.76 -18.41
N THR A 417 -40.09 -15.20 -19.57
CA THR A 417 -41.26 -15.59 -20.35
C THR A 417 -40.86 -16.49 -21.53
N LYS A 418 -41.84 -16.94 -22.33
CA LYS A 418 -41.58 -17.70 -23.56
C LYS A 418 -40.82 -16.87 -24.61
N THR A 419 -40.87 -15.55 -24.51
CA THR A 419 -40.32 -14.62 -25.53
C THR A 419 -39.41 -13.54 -24.93
N SER A 420 -39.16 -13.54 -23.63
CA SER A 420 -38.30 -12.56 -22.98
C SER A 420 -37.56 -13.16 -21.79
N VAL A 421 -36.39 -12.60 -21.50
CA VAL A 421 -35.65 -12.80 -20.25
C VAL A 421 -35.41 -11.41 -19.70
N THR A 422 -35.76 -11.19 -18.44
CA THR A 422 -35.46 -9.96 -17.73
C THR A 422 -34.19 -10.19 -16.91
N LEU A 423 -33.19 -9.37 -17.19
CA LEU A 423 -31.92 -9.37 -16.48
C LEU A 423 -31.88 -8.15 -15.56
N GLU A 424 -31.42 -8.37 -14.35
CA GLU A 424 -31.09 -7.33 -13.40
C GLU A 424 -29.58 -7.36 -13.16
N TRP A 425 -28.91 -6.21 -13.20
CA TRP A 425 -27.47 -6.12 -12.98
C TRP A 425 -27.16 -5.12 -11.87
N PHE A 426 -26.08 -5.39 -11.14
CA PHE A 426 -25.55 -4.41 -10.19
C PHE A 426 -25.08 -3.16 -10.93
N PRO A 427 -25.34 -1.95 -10.40
CA PRO A 427 -24.72 -0.75 -10.93
C PRO A 427 -23.18 -0.88 -10.88
N PRO A 428 -22.45 -0.11 -11.69
CA PRO A 428 -21.00 -0.04 -11.59
C PRO A 428 -20.58 0.16 -10.13
N ILE A 429 -19.70 -0.70 -9.62
CA ILE A 429 -19.27 -0.68 -8.20
C ILE A 429 -18.50 0.61 -7.90
N ASP A 430 -17.87 1.21 -8.91
CA ASP A 430 -17.21 2.51 -8.81
C ASP A 430 -18.19 3.70 -8.74
N GLN A 431 -19.50 3.45 -8.79
CA GLN A 431 -20.58 4.44 -8.76
C GLN A 431 -20.54 5.48 -9.90
N HIS A 432 -19.66 5.31 -10.89
CA HIS A 432 -19.52 6.25 -12.01
C HIS A 432 -20.30 5.74 -13.23
N PHE A 433 -21.42 6.40 -13.52
CA PHE A 433 -22.12 6.23 -14.78
C PHE A 433 -21.45 7.12 -15.84
N PHE A 434 -20.82 6.51 -16.84
CA PHE A 434 -20.47 7.25 -18.05
C PHE A 434 -21.75 7.48 -18.85
N GLU A 435 -22.34 8.68 -18.73
CA GLU A 435 -23.36 9.14 -19.66
C GLU A 435 -22.76 9.13 -21.08
N ARG A 436 -23.49 8.52 -22.01
CA ARG A 436 -23.03 8.27 -23.37
C ARG A 436 -23.59 9.28 -24.36
#